data_AF-A0A2P5VXL5-F1
#
_entry.id   AF-A0A2P5VXL5-F1
#
_cell.length_a   1.000
_cell.length_b   1.000
_cell.length_c   1.000
_cell.angle_alpha   90.00
_cell.angle_beta   90.00
_cell.angle_gamma   90.00
#
_symmetry.space_group_name_H-M   'P 1'
#
loop_
_entity.id
_entity.type
_entity.pdbx_description
1 polymer ?
#
loop_
_entity_poly.entity_id
_entity_poly.type
_entity_poly.pdbx_seq_one_letter_code
_entity_poly.pdbx_strand_id
1 'polypeptide(L)'
;MSRVQRITSANGRLKNLMNQTDNRICADCGAPDPKWTIQTAVIKSNLNPVWNEELMLSVPQNFGPVKLQVYDYDTFSADDIMGEAEIDIQPLITSAMVYGDPEMFSNMQIGKWLKSQDNALIEDSIVNIIDGKVKQQVSLKLQNVECGEIYLQLEWLPLDQ
;
A
#
# COMPACT_ATOMS: atom_id res chain seq x y z
N MET A 1 31.30 23.54 -6.76
CA MET A 1 31.28 22.09 -6.45
C MET A 1 30.60 21.91 -5.11
N SER A 2 29.36 21.43 -5.09
CA SER A 2 28.72 21.00 -3.84
C SER A 2 27.81 19.84 -4.17
N ARG A 3 28.40 18.65 -4.11
CA ARG A 3 27.75 17.35 -4.30
C ARG A 3 26.89 17.11 -3.06
N VAL A 4 25.56 17.18 -3.20
CA VAL A 4 24.65 16.71 -2.15
C VAL A 4 24.75 15.19 -2.13
N GLN A 5 25.46 14.67 -1.13
CA GLN A 5 25.42 13.26 -0.77
C GLN A 5 24.07 12.97 -0.12
N ARG A 6 23.16 12.30 -0.84
CA ARG A 6 22.10 11.52 -0.20
C ARG A 6 22.65 10.11 0.02
N ILE A 7 23.07 9.83 1.26
CA ILE A 7 23.44 8.49 1.69
C ILE A 7 22.17 7.73 2.10
N THR A 8 22.16 6.49 1.63
CA THR A 8 21.31 5.28 1.79
C THR A 8 20.58 5.12 3.12
N SER A 9 19.38 4.52 3.19
CA SER A 9 19.12 3.07 2.99
C SER A 9 17.61 2.79 2.80
N ALA A 10 17.18 1.53 2.81
CA ALA A 10 15.96 0.91 2.26
C ALA A 10 16.14 0.50 0.79
N ASN A 11 16.51 -0.78 0.62
CA ASN A 11 16.70 -1.54 -0.61
C ASN A 11 17.34 -0.81 -1.81
N GLY A 12 18.62 -1.10 -2.09
CA GLY A 12 19.26 -0.68 -3.36
C GLY A 12 18.43 -1.08 -4.60
N ARG A 13 17.71 -2.19 -4.53
CA ARG A 13 16.76 -2.64 -5.57
C ARG A 13 15.53 -1.74 -5.71
N LEU A 14 14.92 -1.31 -4.60
CA LEU A 14 13.76 -0.41 -4.61
C LEU A 14 14.17 0.99 -5.06
N LYS A 15 15.33 1.48 -4.62
CA LYS A 15 15.92 2.75 -5.09
C LYS A 15 16.25 2.72 -6.57
N ASN A 16 16.72 1.58 -7.07
CA ASN A 16 16.93 1.41 -8.50
C ASN A 16 15.60 1.41 -9.25
N LEU A 17 14.57 0.70 -8.77
CA LEU A 17 13.23 0.68 -9.37
C LEU A 17 12.59 2.08 -9.38
N MET A 18 12.64 2.81 -8.26
CA MET A 18 12.14 4.19 -8.16
C MET A 18 12.89 5.18 -9.05
N ASN A 19 14.14 4.89 -9.45
CA ASN A 19 14.97 5.77 -10.28
C ASN A 19 15.07 5.30 -11.76
N GLN A 20 14.35 4.27 -12.17
CA GLN A 20 14.32 3.85 -13.57
C GLN A 20 13.61 4.90 -14.43
N THR A 21 14.16 5.21 -15.60
CA THR A 21 13.62 6.22 -16.53
C THR A 21 12.24 5.85 -17.06
N ASP A 22 12.00 4.55 -17.21
CA ASP A 22 10.73 3.99 -17.69
C ASP A 22 9.63 4.09 -16.61
N ASN A 23 10.00 4.55 -15.41
CA ASN A 23 9.15 4.82 -14.26
C ASN A 23 8.76 6.32 -14.14
N ARG A 24 9.00 7.15 -15.16
CA ARG A 24 8.68 8.59 -15.10
C ARG A 24 7.29 8.96 -15.61
N ILE A 25 6.67 8.10 -16.42
CA ILE A 25 5.35 8.33 -16.99
C ILE A 25 4.60 7.00 -16.95
N CYS A 26 3.37 7.00 -16.42
CA CYS A 26 2.51 5.83 -16.52
C CYS A 26 2.15 5.58 -17.98
N ALA A 27 2.45 4.40 -18.52
CA ALA A 27 2.10 4.03 -19.89
C ALA A 27 0.58 4.00 -20.14
N ASP A 28 -0.22 3.79 -19.09
CA ASP A 28 -1.67 3.60 -19.21
C ASP A 28 -2.43 4.92 -19.15
N CYS A 29 -2.06 5.82 -18.23
CA CYS A 29 -2.80 7.07 -17.97
C CYS A 29 -1.98 8.35 -18.20
N GLY A 30 -0.69 8.25 -18.51
CA GLY A 30 0.18 9.40 -18.71
C GLY A 30 0.57 10.16 -17.44
N ALA A 31 0.20 9.66 -16.25
CA ALA A 31 0.54 10.30 -14.98
C ALA A 31 2.06 10.47 -14.83
N PRO A 32 2.56 11.67 -14.49
CA PRO A 32 3.98 11.91 -14.26
C PRO A 32 4.43 11.33 -12.91
N ASP A 33 5.63 10.74 -12.91
CA ASP A 33 6.31 10.10 -11.78
C ASP A 33 5.40 9.21 -10.91
N PRO A 34 4.76 8.16 -11.47
CA PRO A 34 3.89 7.29 -10.70
C PRO A 34 4.67 6.60 -9.57
N LYS A 35 3.99 6.36 -8.46
CA LYS A 35 4.58 5.62 -7.33
C LYS A 35 3.96 4.23 -7.27
N TRP A 36 4.53 3.27 -8.00
CA TRP A 36 4.11 1.86 -7.95
C TRP A 36 4.71 1.08 -6.78
N THR A 37 5.64 1.69 -6.06
CA THR A 37 6.25 1.11 -4.88
C THR A 37 6.53 2.23 -3.89
N ILE A 38 6.24 1.97 -2.63
CA ILE A 38 6.35 2.91 -1.52
C ILE A 38 6.93 2.16 -0.32
N GLN A 39 7.54 2.91 0.59
CA GLN A 39 8.12 2.38 1.82
C GLN A 39 7.79 3.34 2.95
N THR A 40 7.54 2.80 4.14
CA THR A 40 7.38 3.58 5.36
C THR A 40 8.73 4.02 5.91
N ALA A 41 8.73 4.88 6.92
CA ALA A 41 9.93 5.13 7.71
C ALA A 41 10.32 3.89 8.54
N VAL A 42 11.61 3.78 8.83
CA VAL A 42 12.15 2.76 9.71
C VAL A 42 11.95 3.19 11.17
N ILE A 43 11.27 2.36 11.96
CA ILE A 43 11.16 2.52 13.41
C ILE A 43 12.14 1.54 14.05
N LYS A 44 13.20 2.08 14.66
CA LYS A 44 14.28 1.26 15.22
C LYS A 44 13.88 0.61 16.55
N SER A 45 14.37 -0.61 16.76
CA SER A 45 14.30 -1.32 18.05
C SER A 45 12.86 -1.47 18.59
N ASN A 46 11.89 -1.73 17.71
CA ASN A 46 10.50 -1.93 18.08
C ASN A 46 9.85 -3.04 17.24
N LEU A 47 9.33 -4.07 17.91
CA LEU A 47 8.60 -5.19 17.26
C LEU A 47 7.11 -4.89 17.04
N ASN A 48 6.60 -3.79 17.60
CA ASN A 48 5.23 -3.31 17.44
C ASN A 48 5.25 -1.85 16.93
N PRO A 49 5.85 -1.60 15.76
CA PRO A 49 5.93 -0.26 15.19
C PRO A 49 4.52 0.30 14.90
N VAL A 50 4.31 1.57 15.26
CA VAL A 50 3.14 2.34 14.86
C VAL A 50 3.64 3.43 13.93
N TRP A 51 3.44 3.25 12.63
CA TRP A 51 3.93 4.20 11.61
C TRP A 51 3.07 5.47 11.55
N ASN A 52 1.74 5.33 11.52
CA ASN A 52 0.82 6.47 11.29
C ASN A 52 1.22 7.33 10.08
N GLU A 53 1.69 6.67 9.02
CA GLU A 53 2.12 7.33 7.79
C GLU A 53 1.05 7.18 6.72
N GLU A 54 0.80 8.28 6.01
CA GLU A 54 -0.02 8.28 4.80
C GLU A 54 0.89 8.17 3.58
N LEU A 55 0.70 7.12 2.79
CA LEU A 55 1.48 6.84 1.59
C LEU A 55 0.55 6.73 0.39
N MET A 56 0.93 7.35 -0.72
CA MET A 56 0.18 7.31 -1.97
C MET A 56 0.80 6.34 -2.95
N LEU A 57 0.02 5.33 -3.34
CA LEU A 57 0.36 4.33 -4.35
C LEU A 57 -0.47 4.58 -5.62
N SER A 58 0.19 4.71 -6.76
CA SER A 58 -0.49 4.82 -8.05
C SER A 58 -0.94 3.44 -8.54
N VAL A 59 -2.22 3.31 -8.90
CA VAL A 59 -2.79 2.05 -9.42
C VAL A 59 -2.84 2.10 -10.96
N PRO A 60 -2.12 1.20 -11.67
CA PRO A 60 -2.17 1.11 -13.14
C PRO A 60 -3.51 0.54 -13.62
N GLN A 61 -3.81 0.60 -14.93
CA GLN A 61 -5.05 0.01 -15.46
C GLN A 61 -5.07 -1.52 -15.28
N ASN A 62 -3.94 -2.16 -15.55
CA ASN A 62 -3.74 -3.58 -15.28
C ASN A 62 -3.09 -3.74 -13.90
N PHE A 63 -3.93 -3.74 -12.86
CA PHE A 63 -3.48 -3.95 -11.49
C PHE A 63 -3.66 -5.40 -11.04
N GLY A 64 -2.72 -5.87 -10.23
CA GLY A 64 -2.86 -7.09 -9.45
C GLY A 64 -2.99 -6.76 -7.97
N PRO A 65 -2.86 -7.77 -7.08
CA PRO A 65 -2.80 -7.56 -5.65
C PRO A 65 -1.65 -6.62 -5.26
N VAL A 66 -1.86 -5.81 -4.24
CA VAL A 66 -0.79 -5.01 -3.65
C VAL A 66 0.04 -5.92 -2.75
N LYS A 67 1.31 -6.10 -3.09
CA LYS A 67 2.24 -6.88 -2.27
C LYS A 67 2.81 -6.02 -1.14
N LEU A 68 2.64 -6.50 0.09
CA LEU A 68 3.22 -5.93 1.29
C LEU A 68 4.34 -6.85 1.79
N GLN A 69 5.51 -6.28 2.11
CA GLN A 69 6.62 -7.02 2.70
C GLN A 69 7.19 -6.23 3.88
N VAL A 70 7.44 -6.93 4.99
CA VAL A 70 8.10 -6.36 6.18
C VAL A 70 9.54 -6.81 6.19
N TYR A 71 10.43 -5.90 6.58
CA TYR A 71 11.86 -6.15 6.67
C TYR A 71 12.39 -5.70 8.02
N ASP A 72 13.31 -6.47 8.60
CA ASP A 72 14.15 -6.00 9.69
C ASP A 72 15.24 -5.10 9.11
N TYR A 73 15.36 -3.89 9.64
CA TYR A 73 16.34 -2.94 9.14
C TYR A 73 17.67 -3.15 9.84
N ASP A 74 18.64 -3.66 9.09
CA ASP A 74 19.99 -3.89 9.58
C ASP A 74 20.97 -2.85 9.03
N THR A 75 21.80 -2.31 9.93
CA THR A 75 22.78 -1.28 9.53
C THR A 75 24.01 -1.87 8.84
N PHE A 76 24.31 -3.14 9.08
CA PHE A 76 25.55 -3.79 8.66
C PHE A 76 25.36 -5.13 7.92
N SER A 77 24.12 -5.61 7.79
CA SER A 77 23.72 -6.84 7.08
C SER A 77 22.71 -6.51 5.97
N ALA A 78 22.38 -7.51 5.15
CA ALA A 78 21.19 -7.41 4.31
C ALA A 78 19.94 -7.49 5.19
N ASP A 79 18.94 -6.66 4.89
CA ASP A 79 17.67 -6.65 5.61
C ASP A 79 16.96 -8.02 5.48
N ASP A 80 16.63 -8.64 6.61
CA ASP A 80 15.93 -9.93 6.64
C ASP A 80 14.43 -9.74 6.48
N ILE A 81 13.78 -10.61 5.70
CA ILE A 81 12.33 -10.56 5.51
C ILE A 81 11.61 -11.04 6.78
N MET A 82 10.70 -10.21 7.30
CA MET A 82 9.89 -10.49 8.49
C MET A 82 8.44 -10.84 8.14
N GLY A 83 8.23 -11.32 6.91
CA GLY A 83 6.94 -11.76 6.40
C GLY A 83 6.35 -10.88 5.31
N GLU A 84 5.32 -11.40 4.67
CA GLU A 84 4.64 -10.75 3.55
C GLU A 84 3.14 -11.02 3.56
N ALA A 85 2.38 -10.16 2.87
CA ALA A 85 0.96 -10.34 2.64
C ALA A 85 0.57 -9.72 1.30
N GLU A 86 -0.55 -10.16 0.74
CA GLU A 86 -1.14 -9.55 -0.46
C GLU A 86 -2.49 -8.95 -0.12
N ILE A 87 -2.81 -7.82 -0.75
CA ILE A 87 -4.05 -7.09 -0.57
C ILE A 87 -4.78 -7.05 -1.91
N ASP A 88 -5.98 -7.63 -1.95
CA ASP A 88 -6.85 -7.49 -3.11
C ASP A 88 -7.57 -6.13 -3.04
N ILE A 89 -7.18 -5.22 -3.93
CA ILE A 89 -7.76 -3.88 -4.05
C ILE A 89 -8.94 -3.83 -5.02
N GLN A 90 -9.27 -4.93 -5.70
CA GLN A 90 -10.38 -4.98 -6.65
C GLN A 90 -11.73 -4.67 -6.00
N PRO A 91 -12.07 -5.18 -4.78
CA PRO A 91 -13.32 -4.82 -4.11
C PRO A 91 -13.42 -3.32 -3.81
N LEU A 92 -12.31 -2.69 -3.37
CA LEU A 92 -12.25 -1.25 -3.10
C LEU A 92 -12.53 -0.43 -4.36
N ILE A 93 -11.80 -0.73 -5.44
CA ILE A 93 -11.87 0.00 -6.70
C ILE A 93 -13.24 -0.17 -7.36
N THR A 94 -13.73 -1.40 -7.42
CA THR A 94 -15.04 -1.71 -8.04
C THR A 94 -16.15 -0.99 -7.27
N SER A 95 -16.14 -1.04 -5.93
CA SER A 95 -17.09 -0.29 -5.12
C SER A 95 -16.94 1.22 -5.34
N ALA A 96 -15.73 1.79 -5.39
CA ALA A 96 -15.56 3.22 -5.63
C ALA A 96 -16.12 3.65 -6.99
N MET A 97 -15.84 2.88 -8.05
CA MET A 97 -16.31 3.18 -9.42
C MET A 97 -17.84 3.12 -9.55
N VAL A 98 -18.50 2.20 -8.86
CA VAL A 98 -19.98 2.06 -8.89
C VAL A 98 -20.67 3.28 -8.29
N TYR A 99 -20.10 3.87 -7.24
CA TYR A 99 -20.70 5.01 -6.54
C TYR A 99 -20.27 6.36 -7.13
N GLY A 100 -19.18 6.40 -7.90
CA GLY A 100 -18.77 7.59 -8.67
C GLY A 100 -18.29 8.72 -7.77
N ASP A 101 -19.20 9.62 -7.40
CA ASP A 101 -18.93 10.75 -6.49
C ASP A 101 -19.32 10.40 -5.05
N PRO A 102 -18.36 9.97 -4.19
CA PRO A 102 -18.65 9.60 -2.81
C PRO A 102 -19.13 10.76 -1.94
N GLU A 103 -18.90 12.04 -2.32
CA GLU A 103 -19.35 13.20 -1.54
C GLU A 103 -20.88 13.33 -1.52
N MET A 104 -21.58 12.73 -2.49
CA MET A 104 -23.03 12.74 -2.58
C MET A 104 -23.72 11.78 -1.60
N PHE A 105 -22.97 10.89 -0.94
CA PHE A 105 -23.52 9.82 -0.10
C PHE A 105 -23.22 10.04 1.38
N SER A 106 -24.18 9.70 2.23
CA SER A 106 -23.95 9.60 3.67
C SER A 106 -23.10 8.37 4.01
N ASN A 107 -22.54 8.34 5.22
CA ASN A 107 -21.74 7.20 5.68
C ASN A 107 -22.50 5.88 5.52
N MET A 108 -21.92 4.96 4.74
CA MET A 108 -22.55 3.67 4.41
C MET A 108 -21.52 2.62 4.01
N GLN A 109 -21.88 1.35 4.17
CA GLN A 109 -21.12 0.23 3.63
C GLN A 109 -21.44 0.03 2.14
N ILE A 110 -20.40 -0.02 1.31
CA ILE A 110 -20.52 -0.15 -0.15
C ILE A 110 -19.87 -1.42 -0.72
N GLY A 111 -19.14 -2.15 0.10
CA GLY A 111 -18.44 -3.35 -0.33
C GLY A 111 -17.78 -4.11 0.82
N LYS A 112 -17.17 -5.25 0.49
CA LYS A 112 -16.35 -6.03 1.42
C LYS A 112 -15.39 -6.94 0.66
N TRP A 113 -14.21 -7.15 1.22
CA TRP A 113 -13.29 -8.22 0.88
C TRP A 113 -13.40 -9.30 1.97
N LEU A 114 -13.93 -10.46 1.58
CA LEU A 114 -14.25 -11.55 2.51
C LEU A 114 -12.99 -12.29 2.93
N LYS A 115 -12.88 -12.58 4.23
CA LYS A 115 -11.85 -13.46 4.74
C LYS A 115 -12.06 -14.88 4.22
N SER A 116 -11.01 -15.48 3.68
CA SER A 116 -11.02 -16.85 3.17
C SER A 116 -9.85 -17.65 3.72
N GLN A 117 -9.67 -18.88 3.25
CA GLN A 117 -8.47 -19.67 3.55
C GLN A 117 -7.29 -19.31 2.65
N ASP A 118 -7.56 -18.65 1.52
CA ASP A 118 -6.59 -18.35 0.46
C ASP A 118 -6.08 -16.91 0.52
N ASN A 119 -6.50 -16.13 1.52
CA ASN A 119 -6.03 -14.76 1.72
C ASN A 119 -5.47 -14.55 3.14
N ALA A 120 -4.75 -13.44 3.30
CA ALA A 120 -4.07 -13.08 4.54
C ALA A 120 -4.98 -12.35 5.55
N LEU A 121 -6.29 -12.21 5.28
CA LEU A 121 -7.19 -11.46 6.14
C LEU A 121 -7.38 -12.15 7.50
N ILE A 122 -7.33 -11.35 8.57
CA ILE A 122 -7.70 -11.78 9.93
C ILE A 122 -9.23 -11.85 10.05
N GLU A 123 -9.93 -10.90 9.44
CA GLU A 123 -11.38 -10.74 9.43
C GLU A 123 -11.88 -10.13 8.12
N ASP A 124 -13.20 -10.13 7.89
CA ASP A 124 -13.80 -9.49 6.73
C ASP A 124 -13.45 -8.00 6.69
N SER A 125 -12.89 -7.55 5.57
CA SER A 125 -12.49 -6.16 5.38
C SER A 125 -13.60 -5.38 4.70
N ILE A 126 -14.16 -4.39 5.39
CA ILE A 126 -15.33 -3.64 4.93
C ILE A 126 -14.90 -2.39 4.15
N VAL A 127 -15.54 -2.14 3.01
CA VAL A 127 -15.42 -0.90 2.24
C VAL A 127 -16.60 0.01 2.58
N ASN A 128 -16.31 1.21 3.05
CA ASN A 128 -17.29 2.21 3.46
C ASN A 128 -17.06 3.54 2.74
N ILE A 129 -18.14 4.28 2.54
CA ILE A 129 -18.06 5.74 2.37
C ILE A 129 -18.10 6.33 3.77
N ILE A 130 -17.10 7.15 4.12
CA ILE A 130 -17.04 7.89 5.38
C ILE A 130 -16.56 9.30 5.08
N ASP A 131 -17.39 10.30 5.39
CA ASP A 131 -17.09 11.72 5.17
C ASP A 131 -16.71 12.03 3.72
N GLY A 132 -17.52 11.52 2.78
CA GLY A 132 -17.29 11.71 1.33
C GLY A 132 -16.09 10.94 0.78
N LYS A 133 -15.46 10.03 1.54
CA LYS A 133 -14.28 9.28 1.12
C LYS A 133 -14.54 7.78 1.13
N VAL A 134 -14.07 7.08 0.10
CA VAL A 134 -14.11 5.62 0.05
C VAL A 134 -12.93 5.05 0.82
N LYS A 135 -13.22 4.37 1.92
CA LYS A 135 -12.24 3.86 2.88
C LYS A 135 -12.43 2.37 3.15
N GLN A 136 -11.33 1.64 3.31
CA GLN A 136 -11.33 0.22 3.67
C GLN A 136 -10.34 -0.04 4.79
N GLN A 137 -10.80 -0.67 5.88
CA GLN A 137 -9.91 -1.14 6.95
C GLN A 137 -9.43 -2.55 6.64
N VAL A 138 -8.13 -2.79 6.76
CA VAL A 138 -7.48 -4.05 6.38
C VAL A 138 -6.61 -4.53 7.54
N SER A 139 -6.89 -5.74 8.02
CA SER A 139 -6.14 -6.42 9.08
C SER A 139 -5.59 -7.73 8.51
N LEU A 140 -4.27 -7.87 8.45
CA LEU A 140 -3.58 -8.97 7.77
C LEU A 140 -2.70 -9.73 8.74
N LYS A 141 -2.70 -11.06 8.61
CA LYS A 141 -1.69 -11.92 9.21
C LYS A 141 -0.56 -12.12 8.21
N LEU A 142 0.67 -11.83 8.63
CA LEU A 142 1.85 -12.03 7.79
C LEU A 142 2.08 -13.51 7.52
N GLN A 143 2.46 -13.81 6.28
CA GLN A 143 2.81 -15.14 5.78
C GLN A 143 4.33 -15.29 5.75
N ASN A 144 4.81 -16.53 5.68
CA ASN A 144 6.24 -16.87 5.62
C ASN A 144 7.05 -16.33 6.82
N VAL A 145 6.40 -16.17 7.98
CA VAL A 145 7.00 -15.75 9.25
C VAL A 145 6.29 -16.46 10.41
N GLU A 146 6.95 -16.59 11.57
CA GLU A 146 6.38 -17.25 12.75
C GLU A 146 5.16 -16.50 13.31
N CYS A 147 5.23 -15.17 13.36
CA CYS A 147 4.16 -14.31 13.83
C CYS A 147 4.31 -12.90 13.23
N GLY A 148 3.21 -12.15 13.25
CA GLY A 148 3.19 -10.79 12.76
C GLY A 148 1.83 -10.45 12.15
N GLU A 149 1.34 -9.27 12.47
CA GLU A 149 0.07 -8.75 11.99
C GLU A 149 0.27 -7.30 11.55
N ILE A 150 -0.51 -6.89 10.55
CA ILE A 150 -0.49 -5.52 10.04
C ILE A 150 -1.91 -5.00 9.96
N TYR A 151 -2.05 -3.76 10.40
CA TYR A 151 -3.29 -3.01 10.41
C TYR A 151 -3.07 -1.74 9.60
N LEU A 152 -3.90 -1.54 8.57
CA LEU A 152 -3.84 -0.37 7.72
C LEU A 152 -5.23 0.04 7.23
N GLN A 153 -5.31 1.27 6.72
CA GLN A 153 -6.48 1.80 6.06
C GLN A 153 -6.11 2.16 4.62
N LEU A 154 -6.94 1.74 3.68
CA LEU A 154 -6.88 2.19 2.30
C LEU A 154 -7.91 3.31 2.09
N GLU A 155 -7.51 4.34 1.35
CA GLU A 155 -8.39 5.39 0.85
C GLU A 155 -8.26 5.42 -0.68
N TRP A 156 -9.39 5.36 -1.38
CA TRP A 156 -9.40 5.49 -2.83
C TRP A 156 -9.49 6.97 -3.22
N LEU A 157 -8.52 7.41 -4.03
CA LEU A 157 -8.47 8.76 -4.59
C LEU A 157 -8.61 8.65 -6.11
N PRO A 158 -9.72 9.09 -6.71
CA PRO A 158 -9.79 9.21 -8.16
C PRO A 158 -8.76 10.25 -8.62
N LEU A 159 -8.12 10.00 -9.76
CA LEU A 159 -7.36 11.03 -10.44
C LEU A 159 -8.37 12.00 -11.06
N ASP A 160 -8.34 13.26 -10.65
CA ASP A 160 -9.10 14.32 -11.31
C ASP A 160 -8.77 14.27 -12.82
N GLN A 161 -9.81 14.06 -13.65
CA GLN A 161 -9.70 14.04 -15.11
C GLN A 161 -9.62 15.45 -15.69
#